data_AF-A0A9D0W9V1-F1
#
_entry.id   AF-A0A9D0W9V1-F1
#
_cell.length_a   1.000
_cell.length_b   1.000
_cell.length_c   1.000
_cell.angle_alpha   90.00
_cell.angle_beta   90.00
_cell.angle_gamma   90.00
#
_symmetry.space_group_name_H-M   'P 1'
#
loop_
_entity.id
_entity.type
_entity.pdbx_description
1 polymer ?
#
loop_
_entity_poly.entity_id
_entity_poly.type
_entity_poly.pdbx_seq_one_letter_code
_entity_poly.pdbx_strand_id
1 'polypeptide(L)'
;MTDHRTDVLIIGSGAAGLSLALHLPESINITILSKGTISAGATSWAQGGIAAVLKNGEAIERHIQDTIEAGADLPKPEVVRFVIKQARKQIQWLESLSMPFSRNKEGDLHLTREGGHSERRVVHAADRTGKALSDTLINAVQARPNITVKTRHLAIDLVTTQRLGADDNRCIGAYVLDRDTDRVFPIQARFVVLATGGAAKVYLYTSNPDGSTGDGIAMGWRAGCRVANMEFIQFHPTCLYEPRAKSFLISEAVRGEGGKLVLKNGQRFMHNYDPRGELAPRDIVARAIDSEMKRLGLDCVYLDISHKPRDFIIKHFPTIYERCLEFGYDMTREPLPVVPAAHYTCRGILVDTRRRTD
;
A
#
# COMPACT_ATOMS: atom_id res chain seq x y z
N MET A 1 22.43 -9.79 -31.48
CA MET A 1 21.09 -9.81 -30.85
C MET A 1 21.32 -9.79 -29.35
N THR A 2 20.96 -8.72 -28.66
CA THR A 2 21.03 -8.66 -27.19
C THR A 2 20.00 -9.65 -26.63
N ASP A 3 20.47 -10.65 -25.89
CA ASP A 3 19.62 -11.73 -25.39
C ASP A 3 18.75 -11.22 -24.24
N HIS A 4 17.52 -10.80 -24.53
CA HIS A 4 16.55 -10.32 -23.55
C HIS A 4 15.81 -11.49 -22.88
N ARG A 5 16.56 -12.43 -22.30
CA ARG A 5 16.05 -13.63 -21.64
C ARG A 5 16.28 -13.59 -20.13
N THR A 6 15.31 -14.10 -19.39
CA THR A 6 15.38 -14.22 -17.92
C THR A 6 14.55 -15.43 -17.47
N ASP A 7 14.83 -16.00 -16.31
CA ASP A 7 13.98 -17.07 -15.78
C ASP A 7 12.66 -16.49 -15.26
N VAL A 8 12.75 -15.39 -14.50
CA VAL A 8 11.59 -14.72 -13.90
C VAL A 8 11.61 -13.24 -14.23
N LEU A 9 10.55 -12.77 -14.89
CA LEU A 9 10.28 -11.35 -15.14
C LEU A 9 9.27 -10.84 -14.11
N ILE A 10 9.68 -9.90 -13.27
CA ILE A 10 8.82 -9.24 -12.28
C ILE A 10 8.51 -7.84 -12.78
N ILE A 11 7.23 -7.56 -13.05
CA ILE A 11 6.77 -6.26 -13.53
C ILE A 11 6.26 -5.45 -12.33
N GLY A 12 7.12 -4.59 -11.80
CA GLY A 12 6.87 -3.74 -10.64
C GLY A 12 7.90 -3.93 -9.54
N SER A 13 8.46 -2.82 -9.06
CA SER A 13 9.52 -2.77 -8.05
C SER A 13 9.03 -2.29 -6.67
N GLY A 14 7.75 -2.51 -6.34
CA GLY A 14 7.22 -2.28 -4.99
C GLY A 14 7.56 -3.41 -4.02
N ALA A 15 7.03 -3.35 -2.80
CA ALA A 15 7.26 -4.36 -1.76
C ALA A 15 7.00 -5.80 -2.24
N ALA A 16 5.94 -6.01 -3.04
CA ALA A 16 5.59 -7.34 -3.56
C ALA A 16 6.64 -7.88 -4.55
N GLY A 17 7.09 -7.05 -5.49
CA GLY A 17 8.06 -7.47 -6.51
C GLY A 17 9.46 -7.66 -5.95
N LEU A 18 9.92 -6.71 -5.14
CA LEU A 18 11.25 -6.80 -4.51
C LEU A 18 11.33 -7.95 -3.51
N SER A 19 10.30 -8.14 -2.67
CA SER A 19 10.30 -9.25 -1.72
C SER A 19 10.25 -10.61 -2.42
N LEU A 20 9.48 -10.76 -3.50
CA LEU A 20 9.49 -11.97 -4.31
C LEU A 20 10.89 -12.28 -4.84
N ALA A 21 11.56 -11.27 -5.43
CA ALA A 21 12.90 -11.45 -5.98
C ALA A 21 13.90 -11.94 -4.91
N LEU A 22 13.79 -11.45 -3.67
CA LEU A 22 14.63 -11.87 -2.55
C LEU A 22 14.29 -13.28 -2.02
N HIS A 23 13.05 -13.72 -2.17
CA HIS A 23 12.64 -15.07 -1.77
C HIS A 23 12.97 -16.15 -2.81
N LEU A 24 13.30 -15.75 -4.04
CA LEU A 24 13.74 -16.69 -5.08
C LEU A 24 15.21 -17.10 -4.87
N PRO A 25 15.58 -18.37 -5.18
CA PRO A 25 16.96 -18.84 -5.16
C PRO A 25 17.91 -17.99 -6.00
N GLU A 26 19.16 -17.88 -5.55
CA GLU A 26 20.21 -17.11 -6.24
C GLU A 26 20.66 -17.74 -7.57
N SER A 27 20.31 -19.01 -7.81
CA SER A 27 20.55 -19.70 -9.08
C SER A 27 19.60 -19.31 -10.21
N ILE A 28 18.57 -18.51 -9.92
CA ILE A 28 17.55 -18.07 -10.90
C ILE A 28 17.87 -16.66 -11.35
N ASN A 29 17.92 -16.44 -12.67
CA ASN A 29 18.12 -15.09 -13.23
C ASN A 29 16.80 -14.32 -13.19
N ILE A 30 16.78 -13.16 -12.54
CA ILE A 30 15.57 -12.37 -12.30
C ILE A 30 15.73 -11.00 -12.95
N THR A 31 14.71 -10.58 -13.71
CA THR A 31 14.61 -9.20 -14.20
C THR A 31 13.44 -8.51 -13.52
N ILE A 32 13.68 -7.35 -12.89
CA ILE A 32 12.64 -6.50 -12.31
C ILE A 32 12.47 -5.26 -13.17
N LEU A 33 11.24 -4.97 -13.59
CA LEU A 33 10.91 -3.73 -14.29
C LEU A 33 10.33 -2.70 -13.33
N SER A 34 10.74 -1.45 -13.49
CA SER A 34 10.04 -0.29 -12.97
C SER A 34 9.77 0.70 -14.07
N LYS A 35 8.53 1.20 -14.17
CA LYS A 35 8.15 2.23 -15.15
C LYS A 35 8.74 3.60 -14.87
N GLY A 36 9.15 3.84 -13.62
CA GLY A 36 9.81 5.06 -13.15
C GLY A 36 11.15 4.71 -12.52
N THR A 37 11.52 5.43 -11.45
CA THR A 37 12.62 5.01 -10.58
C THR A 37 12.26 3.73 -9.82
N ILE A 38 13.24 3.05 -9.24
CA ILE A 38 13.00 1.81 -8.49
C ILE A 38 12.04 2.01 -7.30
N SER A 39 12.00 3.21 -6.71
CA SER A 39 11.18 3.56 -5.54
C SER A 39 9.92 4.37 -5.87
N ALA A 40 9.56 4.52 -7.16
CA ALA A 40 8.45 5.38 -7.60
C ALA A 40 7.03 4.87 -7.26
N GLY A 41 6.91 3.64 -6.76
CA GLY A 41 5.61 3.04 -6.41
C GLY A 41 5.07 3.48 -5.05
N ALA A 42 3.80 3.16 -4.78
CA ALA A 42 3.12 3.54 -3.53
C ALA A 42 3.76 2.97 -2.25
N THR A 43 4.57 1.91 -2.35
CA THR A 43 5.26 1.31 -1.20
C THR A 43 6.08 2.34 -0.43
N SER A 44 6.87 3.19 -1.09
CA SER A 44 7.73 4.16 -0.43
C SER A 44 6.95 5.27 0.28
N TRP A 45 5.66 5.44 -0.04
CA TRP A 45 4.78 6.48 0.50
C TRP A 45 3.93 6.00 1.67
N ALA A 46 3.95 4.71 2.00
CA ALA A 46 3.20 4.18 3.13
C ALA A 46 3.73 4.76 4.47
N GLN A 47 2.81 5.16 5.34
CA GLN A 47 3.15 5.83 6.61
C GLN A 47 2.95 4.90 7.81
N GLY A 48 1.70 4.50 8.05
CA GLY A 48 1.20 3.80 9.24
C GLY A 48 2.08 2.63 9.70
N GLY A 49 1.95 1.48 9.06
CA GLY A 49 2.82 0.34 9.35
C GLY A 49 2.37 -0.97 8.72
N ILE A 50 2.85 -2.07 9.26
CA ILE A 50 2.53 -3.44 8.85
C ILE A 50 1.86 -4.15 10.01
N ALA A 51 0.61 -4.57 9.84
CA ALA A 51 -0.12 -5.31 10.86
C ALA A 51 0.43 -6.73 11.02
N ALA A 52 0.88 -7.07 12.23
CA ALA A 52 1.40 -8.39 12.55
C ALA A 52 1.15 -8.77 14.01
N VAL A 53 0.76 -10.03 14.23
CA VAL A 53 0.65 -10.60 15.58
C VAL A 53 1.93 -11.34 15.92
N LEU A 54 2.59 -10.93 17.01
CA LEU A 54 3.97 -11.37 17.30
C LEU A 54 4.09 -12.48 18.36
N LYS A 55 3.12 -12.67 19.27
CA LYS A 55 3.33 -13.51 20.46
C LYS A 55 2.24 -14.57 20.78
N ASN A 56 0.96 -14.41 20.43
CA ASN A 56 -0.15 -15.27 20.92
C ASN A 56 -1.09 -15.77 19.79
N GLY A 57 -1.53 -17.04 19.86
CA GLY A 57 -2.54 -17.64 18.98
C GLY A 57 -3.95 -17.04 19.11
N GLU A 58 -4.41 -16.67 20.30
CA GLU A 58 -5.71 -15.97 20.47
C GLU A 58 -5.69 -14.59 19.79
N ALA A 59 -4.55 -13.90 19.85
CA ALA A 59 -4.40 -12.61 19.16
C ALA A 59 -4.42 -12.76 17.64
N ILE A 60 -4.02 -13.93 17.11
CA ILE A 60 -4.19 -14.28 15.69
C ILE A 60 -5.67 -14.42 15.35
N GLU A 61 -6.45 -15.14 16.15
CA GLU A 61 -7.89 -15.27 15.93
C GLU A 61 -8.60 -13.91 16.00
N ARG A 62 -8.24 -13.04 16.96
CA ARG A 62 -8.75 -11.67 17.00
C ARG A 62 -8.37 -10.86 15.77
N HIS A 63 -7.17 -11.04 15.22
CA HIS A 63 -6.80 -10.36 13.96
C HIS A 63 -7.63 -10.84 12.77
N ILE A 64 -7.91 -12.15 12.72
CA ILE A 64 -8.75 -12.76 11.68
C ILE A 64 -10.16 -12.17 11.77
N GLN A 65 -10.72 -12.10 12.98
CA GLN A 65 -12.03 -11.52 13.22
C GLN A 65 -12.08 -10.03 12.84
N ASP A 66 -11.13 -9.22 13.32
CA ASP A 66 -10.98 -7.80 12.96
C ASP A 66 -10.99 -7.62 11.42
N THR A 67 -10.29 -8.50 10.69
CA THR A 67 -10.15 -8.43 9.22
C THR A 67 -11.44 -8.81 8.49
N ILE A 68 -12.15 -9.83 8.99
CA ILE A 68 -13.43 -10.28 8.40
C ILE A 68 -14.50 -9.20 8.62
N GLU A 69 -14.61 -8.68 9.84
CA GLU A 69 -15.55 -7.61 10.19
C GLU A 69 -15.28 -6.32 9.41
N ALA A 70 -14.02 -5.87 9.36
CA ALA A 70 -13.65 -4.69 8.57
C ALA A 70 -13.82 -4.90 7.05
N GLY A 71 -13.86 -6.15 6.60
CA GLY A 71 -14.15 -6.53 5.22
C GLY A 71 -15.64 -6.73 4.92
N ALA A 72 -16.53 -6.48 5.88
CA ALA A 72 -17.97 -6.71 5.77
C ALA A 72 -18.33 -8.15 5.37
N ASP A 73 -17.64 -9.14 5.96
CA ASP A 73 -17.84 -10.59 5.75
C ASP A 73 -17.63 -11.08 4.31
N LEU A 74 -17.11 -10.22 3.42
CA LEU A 74 -16.72 -10.59 2.05
C LEU A 74 -15.38 -11.34 1.94
N PRO A 75 -14.37 -11.11 2.80
CA PRO A 75 -13.12 -11.87 2.73
C PRO A 75 -13.33 -13.35 3.02
N LYS A 76 -12.67 -14.20 2.25
CA LYS A 76 -12.64 -15.64 2.48
C LYS A 76 -11.84 -15.97 3.76
N PRO A 77 -12.47 -16.52 4.82
CA PRO A 77 -11.81 -16.72 6.12
C PRO A 77 -10.54 -17.56 6.05
N GLU A 78 -10.49 -18.56 5.18
CA GLU A 78 -9.32 -19.42 4.97
C GLU A 78 -8.12 -18.66 4.39
N VAL A 79 -8.38 -17.68 3.51
CA VAL A 79 -7.35 -16.83 2.92
C VAL A 79 -6.85 -15.81 3.96
N VAL A 80 -7.76 -15.19 4.71
CA VAL A 80 -7.43 -14.26 5.80
C VAL A 80 -6.54 -14.96 6.84
N ARG A 81 -6.95 -16.15 7.29
CA ARG A 81 -6.18 -16.99 8.22
C ARG A 81 -4.82 -17.37 7.67
N PHE A 82 -4.75 -17.75 6.39
CA PHE A 82 -3.47 -18.07 5.75
C PHE A 82 -2.51 -16.87 5.81
N VAL A 83 -2.97 -15.68 5.41
CA VAL A 83 -2.12 -14.47 5.35
C VAL A 83 -1.66 -14.05 6.75
N ILE A 84 -2.58 -13.96 7.71
CA ILE A 84 -2.27 -13.48 9.06
C ILE A 84 -1.25 -14.39 9.75
N LYS A 85 -1.34 -15.72 9.56
CA LYS A 85 -0.36 -16.67 10.13
C LYS A 85 1.06 -16.49 9.59
N GLN A 86 1.24 -15.86 8.42
CA GLN A 86 2.58 -15.59 7.88
C GLN A 86 3.21 -14.30 8.43
N ALA A 87 2.41 -13.36 8.96
CA ALA A 87 2.87 -12.00 9.26
C ALA A 87 4.10 -11.97 10.18
N ARG A 88 4.12 -12.75 11.26
CA ARG A 88 5.27 -12.81 12.19
C ARG A 88 6.56 -13.19 11.49
N LYS A 89 6.53 -14.22 10.64
CA LYS A 89 7.70 -14.68 9.88
C LYS A 89 8.21 -13.59 8.94
N GLN A 90 7.30 -12.82 8.34
CA GLN A 90 7.67 -11.72 7.45
C GLN A 90 8.29 -10.54 8.20
N ILE A 91 7.79 -10.20 9.40
CA ILE A 91 8.44 -9.17 10.25
C ILE A 91 9.84 -9.61 10.65
N GLN A 92 10.03 -10.86 11.07
CA GLN A 92 11.35 -11.40 11.42
C GLN A 92 12.31 -11.41 10.21
N TRP A 93 11.80 -11.73 9.02
CA TRP A 93 12.58 -11.64 7.80
C TRP A 93 13.01 -10.20 7.49
N LEU A 94 12.11 -9.22 7.64
CA LEU A 94 12.45 -7.80 7.48
C LEU A 94 13.47 -7.33 8.53
N GLU A 95 13.35 -7.77 9.79
CA GLU A 95 14.36 -7.52 10.83
C GLU A 95 15.72 -8.12 10.44
N SER A 96 15.74 -9.31 9.84
CA SER A 96 16.99 -9.94 9.36
C SER A 96 17.66 -9.17 8.20
N LEU A 97 16.89 -8.34 7.49
CA LEU A 97 17.39 -7.39 6.49
C LEU A 97 17.71 -6.02 7.10
N SER A 98 17.78 -5.92 8.43
CA SER A 98 18.06 -4.69 9.17
C SER A 98 17.01 -3.59 8.96
N MET A 99 15.74 -3.96 8.75
CA MET A 99 14.66 -2.97 8.69
C MET A 99 14.55 -2.22 10.04
N PRO A 100 14.61 -0.87 10.04
CA PRO A 100 14.73 -0.08 11.26
C PRO A 100 13.36 0.17 11.93
N PHE A 101 12.73 -0.90 12.41
CA PHE A 101 11.48 -0.77 13.15
C PHE A 101 11.65 0.01 14.47
N SER A 102 10.64 0.79 14.83
CA SER A 102 10.59 1.53 16.09
C SER A 102 10.52 0.59 17.28
N ARG A 103 11.24 0.96 18.35
CA ARG A 103 11.33 0.20 19.60
C ARG A 103 10.76 1.00 20.76
N ASN A 104 10.19 0.31 21.75
CA ASN A 104 9.82 0.91 23.04
C ASN A 104 11.05 1.06 23.96
N LYS A 105 10.84 1.53 25.20
CA LYS A 105 11.93 1.74 26.15
C LYS A 105 12.60 0.43 26.58
N GLU A 106 11.87 -0.66 26.49
CA GLU A 106 12.27 -2.01 26.87
C GLU A 106 13.03 -2.73 25.73
N GLY A 107 13.14 -2.12 24.54
CA GLY A 107 13.80 -2.72 23.37
C GLY A 107 12.91 -3.67 22.55
N ASP A 108 11.64 -3.81 22.91
CA ASP A 108 10.62 -4.53 22.14
C ASP A 108 10.11 -3.66 20.98
N LEU A 109 9.49 -4.28 19.97
CA LEU A 109 8.84 -3.55 18.87
C LEU A 109 7.73 -2.65 19.42
N HIS A 110 7.76 -1.36 19.06
CA HIS A 110 6.68 -0.44 19.38
C HIS A 110 5.49 -0.67 18.43
N LEU A 111 4.29 -0.79 18.99
CA LEU A 111 3.08 -1.15 18.25
C LEU A 111 2.03 -0.03 18.32
N THR A 112 1.53 0.38 17.16
CA THR A 112 0.40 1.29 17.04
C THR A 112 -0.90 0.53 16.75
N ARG A 113 -2.01 1.27 16.73
CA ARG A 113 -3.34 0.76 16.38
C ARG A 113 -3.96 1.66 15.33
N GLU A 114 -4.54 1.05 14.30
CA GLU A 114 -5.34 1.72 13.27
C GLU A 114 -6.81 1.29 13.40
N GLY A 115 -7.70 1.90 12.62
CA GLY A 115 -9.13 1.62 12.60
C GLY A 115 -9.42 0.18 12.20
N GLY A 116 -10.52 -0.36 12.74
CA GLY A 116 -10.89 -1.77 12.58
C GLY A 116 -10.07 -2.77 13.40
N HIS A 117 -8.97 -2.36 14.05
CA HIS A 117 -8.22 -3.24 14.95
C HIS A 117 -8.70 -3.14 16.39
N SER A 118 -8.91 -4.30 17.03
CA SER A 118 -9.21 -4.40 18.46
C SER A 118 -7.98 -4.19 19.36
N GLU A 119 -6.77 -4.45 18.84
CA GLU A 119 -5.51 -4.41 19.60
C GLU A 119 -4.38 -3.65 18.87
N ARG A 120 -3.36 -3.22 19.63
CA ARG A 120 -2.11 -2.67 19.08
C ARG A 120 -1.29 -3.80 18.43
N ARG A 121 -1.18 -3.76 17.10
CA ARG A 121 -0.52 -4.81 16.31
C ARG A 121 0.18 -4.29 15.04
N VAL A 122 0.26 -2.98 14.88
CA VAL A 122 0.86 -2.35 13.70
C VAL A 122 2.32 -2.03 14.02
N VAL A 123 3.24 -2.80 13.41
CA VAL A 123 4.69 -2.57 13.51
C VAL A 123 5.08 -1.47 12.52
N HIS A 124 5.92 -0.53 12.93
CA HIS A 124 6.18 0.66 12.13
C HIS A 124 7.62 1.17 12.28
N ALA A 125 8.02 2.09 11.40
CA ALA A 125 9.26 2.85 11.51
C ALA A 125 8.92 4.35 11.52
N ALA A 126 8.70 4.90 12.73
CA ALA A 126 8.10 6.22 12.93
C ALA A 126 6.81 6.35 12.08
N ASP A 127 6.65 7.42 11.33
CA ASP A 127 5.53 7.65 10.40
C ASP A 127 5.92 7.47 8.92
N ARG A 128 7.00 6.71 8.66
CA ARG A 128 7.59 6.51 7.32
C ARG A 128 7.94 5.05 7.03
N THR A 129 7.09 4.14 7.50
CA THR A 129 7.32 2.69 7.40
C THR A 129 7.55 2.23 5.96
N GLY A 130 6.83 2.81 5.01
CA GLY A 130 6.95 2.52 3.58
C GLY A 130 8.31 2.87 3.00
N LYS A 131 8.86 4.04 3.35
CA LYS A 131 10.20 4.45 2.93
C LYS A 131 11.26 3.50 3.50
N ALA A 132 11.19 3.21 4.80
CA ALA A 132 12.10 2.26 5.44
C ALA A 132 12.05 0.87 4.77
N LEU A 133 10.84 0.35 4.52
CA LEU A 133 10.64 -0.92 3.81
C LEU A 133 11.22 -0.89 2.40
N SER A 134 10.93 0.16 1.64
CA SER A 134 11.41 0.31 0.26
C SER A 134 12.93 0.35 0.21
N ASP A 135 13.56 1.17 1.05
CA ASP A 135 15.02 1.33 1.07
C ASP A 135 15.70 0.02 1.48
N THR A 136 15.20 -0.68 2.52
CA THR A 136 15.71 -1.99 2.95
C THR A 136 15.65 -3.03 1.82
N LEU A 137 14.50 -3.15 1.15
CA LEU A 137 14.33 -4.12 0.06
C LEU A 137 15.17 -3.79 -1.17
N ILE A 138 15.27 -2.50 -1.53
CA ILE A 138 16.09 -2.04 -2.65
C ILE A 138 17.56 -2.38 -2.41
N ASN A 139 18.08 -2.06 -1.23
CA ASN A 139 19.48 -2.35 -0.87
C ASN A 139 19.78 -3.84 -0.94
N ALA A 140 18.88 -4.68 -0.39
CA ALA A 140 19.03 -6.13 -0.43
C ALA A 140 18.99 -6.68 -1.88
N VAL A 141 18.12 -6.14 -2.74
CA VAL A 141 18.04 -6.53 -4.16
C VAL A 141 19.29 -6.12 -4.92
N GLN A 142 19.80 -4.91 -4.70
CA GLN A 142 20.99 -4.40 -5.39
C GLN A 142 22.27 -5.17 -5.00
N ALA A 143 22.29 -5.80 -3.83
CA ALA A 143 23.38 -6.65 -3.40
C ALA A 143 23.41 -8.03 -4.09
N ARG A 144 22.36 -8.41 -4.84
CA ARG A 144 22.24 -9.72 -5.48
C ARG A 144 22.64 -9.69 -6.97
N PRO A 145 23.70 -10.42 -7.38
CA PRO A 145 24.20 -10.36 -8.76
C PRO A 145 23.27 -11.02 -9.79
N ASN A 146 22.41 -11.95 -9.36
CA ASN A 146 21.45 -12.64 -10.23
C ASN A 146 20.17 -11.80 -10.50
N ILE A 147 20.05 -10.61 -9.91
CA ILE A 147 18.90 -9.72 -10.10
C ILE A 147 19.30 -8.52 -10.94
N THR A 148 18.66 -8.37 -12.10
CA THR A 148 18.78 -7.18 -12.95
C THR A 148 17.56 -6.28 -12.76
N VAL A 149 17.79 -5.03 -12.34
CA VAL A 149 16.71 -4.02 -12.25
C VAL A 149 16.77 -3.09 -13.46
N LYS A 150 15.66 -3.00 -14.19
CA LYS A 150 15.48 -2.07 -15.32
C LYS A 150 14.48 -0.98 -14.93
N THR A 151 15.00 0.19 -14.59
CA THR A 151 14.18 1.39 -14.30
C THR A 151 13.79 2.10 -15.60
N ARG A 152 12.74 2.91 -15.55
CA ARG A 152 12.19 3.63 -16.73
C ARG A 152 11.84 2.70 -17.90
N HIS A 153 11.50 1.45 -17.59
CA HIS A 153 11.04 0.43 -18.52
C HIS A 153 9.56 0.15 -18.27
N LEU A 154 8.72 0.46 -19.25
CA LEU A 154 7.27 0.29 -19.17
C LEU A 154 6.87 -1.01 -19.88
N ALA A 155 6.30 -1.96 -19.15
CA ALA A 155 5.65 -3.10 -19.78
C ALA A 155 4.36 -2.63 -20.47
N ILE A 156 4.25 -2.93 -21.77
CA ILE A 156 3.10 -2.54 -22.61
C ILE A 156 2.04 -3.63 -22.57
N ASP A 157 2.45 -4.86 -22.88
CA ASP A 157 1.56 -6.02 -22.87
C ASP A 157 2.30 -7.33 -22.67
N LEU A 158 1.57 -8.33 -22.20
CA LEU A 158 2.09 -9.69 -22.04
C LEU A 158 2.15 -10.41 -23.39
N VAL A 159 3.18 -11.23 -23.58
CA VAL A 159 3.28 -12.15 -24.71
C VAL A 159 2.74 -13.50 -24.27
N THR A 160 1.70 -13.99 -24.94
CA THR A 160 1.10 -15.30 -24.66
C THR A 160 1.19 -16.22 -25.87
N THR A 161 1.28 -17.53 -25.63
CA THR A 161 1.32 -18.56 -26.68
C THR A 161 0.09 -18.53 -27.58
N GLN A 162 -1.09 -18.23 -27.02
CA GLN A 162 -2.33 -18.11 -27.78
C GLN A 162 -2.26 -16.97 -28.82
N ARG A 163 -1.64 -15.84 -28.48
CA ARG A 163 -1.41 -14.73 -29.43
C ARG A 163 -0.42 -15.09 -30.54
N LEU A 164 0.33 -16.19 -30.37
CA LEU A 164 1.22 -16.76 -31.37
C LEU A 164 0.60 -17.95 -32.13
N GLY A 165 -0.69 -18.23 -31.91
CA GLY A 165 -1.44 -19.27 -32.62
C GLY A 165 -1.41 -20.66 -31.95
N ALA A 166 -0.97 -20.78 -30.70
CA ALA A 166 -1.06 -22.03 -29.95
C ALA A 166 -2.47 -22.25 -29.35
N ASP A 167 -2.83 -23.50 -29.13
CA ASP A 167 -4.11 -23.88 -28.50
C ASP A 167 -4.14 -23.60 -26.99
N ASP A 168 -2.97 -23.63 -26.33
CA ASP A 168 -2.83 -23.28 -24.92
C ASP A 168 -2.51 -21.79 -24.73
N ASN A 169 -2.97 -21.20 -23.62
CA ASN A 169 -2.70 -19.80 -23.28
C ASN A 169 -1.74 -19.69 -22.10
N ARG A 170 -0.45 -19.60 -22.39
CA ARG A 170 0.64 -19.42 -21.42
C ARG A 170 1.36 -18.10 -21.67
N CYS A 171 1.60 -17.34 -20.60
CA CYS A 171 2.48 -16.17 -20.64
C CYS A 171 3.96 -16.58 -20.75
N ILE A 172 4.68 -16.01 -21.72
CA ILE A 172 6.07 -16.34 -22.07
C ILE A 172 6.99 -15.10 -22.10
N GLY A 173 6.49 -13.95 -21.67
CA GLY A 173 7.25 -12.71 -21.68
C GLY A 173 6.37 -11.47 -21.70
N ALA A 174 6.97 -10.32 -21.99
CA ALA A 174 6.28 -9.06 -22.19
C ALA A 174 6.98 -8.19 -23.24
N TYR A 175 6.21 -7.36 -23.94
CA TYR A 175 6.76 -6.23 -24.68
C TYR A 175 7.02 -5.08 -23.72
N VAL A 176 8.22 -4.51 -23.80
CA VAL A 176 8.70 -3.47 -22.88
C VAL A 176 9.19 -2.29 -23.69
N LEU A 177 8.68 -1.10 -23.37
CA LEU A 177 9.22 0.17 -23.83
C LEU A 177 10.32 0.63 -22.90
N ASP A 178 11.54 0.77 -23.42
CA ASP A 178 12.58 1.55 -22.77
C ASP A 178 12.35 3.03 -23.09
N ARG A 179 12.07 3.80 -22.04
CA ARG A 179 11.72 5.23 -22.17
C ARG A 179 12.92 6.12 -22.45
N ASP A 180 14.14 5.62 -22.28
CA ASP A 180 15.34 6.41 -22.53
C ASP A 180 15.78 6.29 -24.00
N THR A 181 15.55 5.13 -24.61
CA THR A 181 15.83 4.90 -26.03
C THR A 181 14.62 5.02 -26.95
N ASP A 182 13.41 5.12 -26.37
CA ASP A 182 12.12 5.10 -27.06
C ASP A 182 11.94 3.88 -27.97
N ARG A 183 12.41 2.72 -27.49
CA ARG A 183 12.36 1.45 -28.23
C ARG A 183 11.56 0.41 -27.49
N VAL A 184 10.72 -0.30 -28.24
CA VAL A 184 9.99 -1.47 -27.78
C VAL A 184 10.78 -2.72 -28.11
N PHE A 185 10.99 -3.59 -27.12
CA PHE A 185 11.60 -4.90 -27.31
C PHE A 185 10.90 -5.97 -26.46
N PRO A 186 10.91 -7.24 -26.90
CA PRO A 186 10.41 -8.33 -26.08
C PRO A 186 11.42 -8.73 -25.00
N ILE A 187 10.94 -9.06 -23.81
CA ILE A 187 11.68 -9.84 -22.81
C ILE A 187 11.02 -11.21 -22.72
N GLN A 188 11.77 -12.26 -23.05
CA GLN A 188 11.32 -13.64 -22.92
C GLN A 188 11.59 -14.14 -21.50
N ALA A 189 10.57 -14.74 -20.87
CA ALA A 189 10.67 -15.25 -19.52
C ALA A 189 9.91 -16.57 -19.33
N ARG A 190 10.41 -17.44 -18.45
CA ARG A 190 9.72 -18.70 -18.11
C ARG A 190 8.52 -18.46 -17.21
N PHE A 191 8.64 -17.47 -16.33
CA PHE A 191 7.59 -16.98 -15.43
C PHE A 191 7.52 -15.46 -15.49
N VAL A 192 6.31 -14.91 -15.55
CA VAL A 192 6.05 -13.46 -15.48
C VAL A 192 5.16 -13.18 -14.28
N VAL A 193 5.52 -12.18 -13.48
CA VAL A 193 4.78 -11.79 -12.27
C VAL A 193 4.37 -10.32 -12.38
N LEU A 194 3.07 -10.07 -12.22
CA LEU A 194 2.52 -8.72 -12.15
C LEU A 194 2.52 -8.23 -10.69
N ALA A 195 3.38 -7.26 -10.39
CA ALA A 195 3.50 -6.60 -9.09
C ALA A 195 3.36 -5.07 -9.24
N THR A 196 2.44 -4.65 -10.10
CA THR A 196 2.39 -3.28 -10.68
C THR A 196 1.74 -2.22 -9.79
N GLY A 197 1.24 -2.59 -8.61
CA GLY A 197 0.41 -1.70 -7.77
C GLY A 197 -1.04 -1.65 -8.23
N GLY A 198 -1.78 -0.66 -7.70
CA GLY A 198 -3.23 -0.51 -7.91
C GLY A 198 -3.60 0.42 -9.06
N ALA A 199 -4.88 0.81 -9.07
CA ALA A 199 -5.52 1.62 -10.10
C ALA A 199 -6.20 2.89 -9.55
N ALA A 200 -5.85 3.34 -8.35
CA ALA A 200 -6.51 4.50 -7.71
C ALA A 200 -6.37 5.81 -8.51
N LYS A 201 -5.42 5.90 -9.46
CA LYS A 201 -5.23 7.09 -10.31
C LYS A 201 -6.31 7.28 -11.38
N VAL A 202 -7.28 6.37 -11.49
CA VAL A 202 -8.50 6.61 -12.29
C VAL A 202 -9.43 7.64 -11.65
N TYR A 203 -9.25 7.96 -10.37
CA TYR A 203 -9.98 8.99 -9.65
C TYR A 203 -9.23 10.31 -9.65
N LEU A 204 -9.97 11.41 -9.77
CA LEU A 204 -9.42 12.77 -9.76
C LEU A 204 -8.61 13.06 -8.48
N TYR A 205 -9.17 12.70 -7.32
CA TYR A 205 -8.54 12.87 -6.02
C TYR A 205 -8.04 11.52 -5.50
N THR A 206 -6.71 11.39 -5.33
CA THR A 206 -6.10 10.14 -4.85
C THR A 206 -4.83 10.40 -4.06
N SER A 207 -4.63 9.68 -2.96
CA SER A 207 -3.37 9.72 -2.21
C SER A 207 -2.22 8.96 -2.91
N ASN A 208 -2.44 8.44 -4.12
CA ASN A 208 -1.47 7.59 -4.80
C ASN A 208 -0.48 8.41 -5.63
N PRO A 209 0.74 7.89 -5.83
CA PRO A 209 1.64 8.44 -6.84
C PRO A 209 1.00 8.32 -8.24
N ASP A 210 1.48 9.14 -9.17
CA ASP A 210 0.99 9.17 -10.56
C ASP A 210 1.21 7.83 -11.30
N GLY A 211 2.01 6.92 -10.72
CA GLY A 211 2.22 5.58 -11.22
C GLY A 211 1.11 4.56 -10.91
N SER A 212 0.11 4.84 -10.08
CA SER A 212 -0.93 3.85 -9.74
C SER A 212 -2.08 3.79 -10.76
N THR A 213 -1.75 3.46 -12.01
CA THR A 213 -2.65 3.54 -13.18
C THR A 213 -3.30 2.22 -13.59
N GLY A 214 -3.09 1.14 -12.83
CA GLY A 214 -3.73 -0.16 -13.11
C GLY A 214 -3.15 -0.93 -14.29
N ASP A 215 -1.94 -0.60 -14.75
CA ASP A 215 -1.32 -1.16 -15.96
C ASP A 215 -1.28 -2.69 -15.94
N GLY A 216 -0.89 -3.30 -14.81
CA GLY A 216 -0.85 -4.75 -14.67
C GLY A 216 -2.23 -5.40 -14.70
N ILE A 217 -3.25 -4.77 -14.11
CA ILE A 217 -4.64 -5.26 -14.17
C ILE A 217 -5.10 -5.30 -15.63
N ALA A 218 -4.84 -4.23 -16.38
CA ALA A 218 -5.18 -4.14 -17.79
C ALA A 218 -4.40 -5.16 -18.66
N MET A 219 -3.11 -5.35 -18.40
CA MET A 219 -2.29 -6.37 -19.08
C MET A 219 -2.79 -7.79 -18.80
N GLY A 220 -3.09 -8.12 -17.54
CA GLY A 220 -3.65 -9.42 -17.16
C GLY A 220 -5.00 -9.68 -17.83
N TRP A 221 -5.89 -8.70 -17.81
CA TRP A 221 -7.19 -8.77 -18.50
C TRP A 221 -7.03 -9.05 -20.00
N ARG A 222 -6.18 -8.29 -20.69
CA ARG A 222 -5.91 -8.50 -22.13
C ARG A 222 -5.21 -9.83 -22.44
N ALA A 223 -4.53 -10.43 -21.46
CA ALA A 223 -3.93 -11.75 -21.58
C ALA A 223 -4.92 -12.89 -21.29
N GLY A 224 -6.15 -12.58 -20.88
CA GLY A 224 -7.22 -13.54 -20.63
C GLY A 224 -7.47 -13.85 -19.15
N CYS A 225 -6.76 -13.20 -18.22
CA CYS A 225 -6.99 -13.42 -16.80
C CYS A 225 -8.33 -12.83 -16.35
N ARG A 226 -9.05 -13.54 -15.47
CA ARG A 226 -10.21 -12.94 -14.81
C ARG A 226 -9.79 -11.84 -13.84
N VAL A 227 -10.58 -10.77 -13.83
CA VAL A 227 -10.51 -9.66 -12.88
C VAL A 227 -11.84 -9.61 -12.13
N ALA A 228 -11.80 -9.39 -10.83
CA ALA A 228 -13.01 -9.40 -10.00
C ALA A 228 -13.03 -8.27 -8.98
N ASN A 229 -14.25 -7.91 -8.55
CA ASN A 229 -14.52 -7.04 -7.42
C ASN A 229 -13.85 -5.64 -7.54
N MET A 230 -13.73 -5.12 -8.76
CA MET A 230 -13.07 -3.83 -9.05
C MET A 230 -13.85 -2.61 -8.54
N GLU A 231 -15.12 -2.79 -8.18
CA GLU A 231 -15.97 -1.81 -7.52
C GLU A 231 -15.49 -1.44 -6.09
N PHE A 232 -14.68 -2.29 -5.46
CA PHE A 232 -14.14 -2.04 -4.12
C PHE A 232 -12.86 -1.19 -4.19
N ILE A 233 -13.07 0.12 -4.35
CA ILE A 233 -12.02 1.13 -4.19
C ILE A 233 -12.15 1.78 -2.81
N GLN A 234 -11.11 1.64 -2.00
CA GLN A 234 -11.06 2.27 -0.69
C GLN A 234 -10.70 3.75 -0.83
N PHE A 235 -11.52 4.60 -0.22
CA PHE A 235 -11.20 6.01 0.00
C PHE A 235 -10.60 6.15 1.39
N HIS A 236 -9.39 6.71 1.49
CA HIS A 236 -8.82 7.04 2.78
C HIS A 236 -9.51 8.29 3.32
N PRO A 237 -9.98 8.31 4.58
CA PRO A 237 -10.81 9.40 5.09
C PRO A 237 -10.05 10.72 5.28
N THR A 238 -8.73 10.65 5.51
CA THR A 238 -7.93 11.82 5.91
C THR A 238 -6.78 12.09 4.95
N CYS A 239 -7.06 12.70 3.80
CA CYS A 239 -6.05 13.36 2.96
C CYS A 239 -6.09 14.87 3.18
N LEU A 240 -4.93 15.52 3.27
CA LEU A 240 -4.82 16.95 3.48
C LEU A 240 -5.50 17.71 2.34
N TYR A 241 -6.45 18.57 2.69
CA TYR A 241 -7.13 19.45 1.75
C TYR A 241 -6.29 20.71 1.52
N GLU A 242 -5.27 20.57 0.67
CA GLU A 242 -4.32 21.64 0.34
C GLU A 242 -3.93 21.53 -1.15
N PRO A 243 -4.30 22.51 -2.00
CA PRO A 243 -4.01 22.48 -3.44
C PRO A 243 -2.52 22.31 -3.75
N ARG A 244 -1.62 22.88 -2.94
CA ARG A 244 -0.17 22.77 -3.10
C ARG A 244 0.37 21.38 -2.76
N ALA A 245 -0.37 20.62 -1.94
CA ALA A 245 0.06 19.30 -1.47
C ALA A 245 -0.21 18.19 -2.49
N LYS A 246 -0.88 18.49 -3.63
CA LYS A 246 -1.48 17.56 -4.60
C LYS A 246 -2.41 16.55 -3.94
N SER A 247 -1.84 15.60 -3.20
CA SER A 247 -2.54 14.63 -2.37
C SER A 247 -1.58 14.09 -1.32
N PHE A 248 -1.66 14.62 -0.11
CA PHE A 248 -0.86 14.17 1.03
C PHE A 248 -1.75 13.43 2.02
N LEU A 249 -1.44 12.15 2.26
CA LEU A 249 -2.14 11.33 3.24
C LEU A 249 -1.75 11.77 4.66
N ILE A 250 -2.72 11.93 5.55
CA ILE A 250 -2.48 11.99 6.99
C ILE A 250 -2.80 10.62 7.57
N SER A 251 -1.78 9.92 8.05
CA SER A 251 -1.87 8.53 8.54
C SER A 251 -3.03 8.31 9.51
N GLU A 252 -3.71 7.18 9.36
CA GLU A 252 -4.73 6.70 10.29
C GLU A 252 -4.20 6.53 11.72
N ALA A 253 -2.89 6.30 11.88
CA ALA A 253 -2.24 6.26 13.19
C ALA A 253 -2.44 7.55 14.01
N VAL A 254 -2.65 8.71 13.36
CA VAL A 254 -2.99 9.97 14.07
C VAL A 254 -4.32 9.82 14.81
N ARG A 255 -5.35 9.23 14.19
CA ARG A 255 -6.61 8.87 14.86
C ARG A 255 -6.38 7.78 15.91
N GLY A 256 -5.55 6.79 15.58
CA GLY A 256 -5.08 5.73 16.49
C GLY A 256 -4.54 6.22 17.83
N GLU A 257 -3.80 7.34 17.81
CA GLU A 257 -3.21 7.96 18.98
C GLU A 257 -4.06 9.08 19.61
N GLY A 258 -5.32 9.23 19.16
CA GLY A 258 -6.32 10.09 19.79
C GLY A 258 -6.85 11.24 18.92
N GLY A 259 -6.47 11.31 17.65
CA GLY A 259 -6.93 12.34 16.71
C GLY A 259 -8.44 12.30 16.54
N LYS A 260 -9.08 13.47 16.60
CA LYS A 260 -10.54 13.63 16.55
C LYS A 260 -10.96 14.19 15.21
N LEU A 261 -12.06 13.69 14.66
CA LEU A 261 -12.67 14.27 13.46
C LEU A 261 -13.74 15.28 13.89
N VAL A 262 -13.56 16.52 13.46
CA VAL A 262 -14.39 17.67 13.88
C VAL A 262 -14.85 18.50 12.68
N LEU A 263 -15.98 19.16 12.84
CA LEU A 263 -16.48 20.18 11.93
C LEU A 263 -15.72 21.51 12.16
N LYS A 264 -15.93 22.49 11.28
CA LYS A 264 -15.32 23.83 11.38
C LYS A 264 -15.58 24.54 12.73
N ASN A 265 -16.72 24.25 13.35
CA ASN A 265 -17.08 24.79 14.67
C ASN A 265 -16.49 23.99 15.85
N GLY A 266 -15.63 23.00 15.59
CA GLY A 266 -15.00 22.15 16.59
C GLY A 266 -15.86 20.96 17.07
N GLN A 267 -17.10 20.81 16.60
CA GLN A 267 -17.96 19.71 17.01
C GLN A 267 -17.50 18.38 16.40
N ARG A 268 -17.38 17.34 17.23
CA ARG A 268 -17.18 15.96 16.76
C ARG A 268 -18.46 15.43 16.14
N PHE A 269 -18.37 14.60 15.11
CA PHE A 269 -19.54 14.08 14.41
C PHE A 269 -19.57 12.55 14.25
N MET A 270 -18.43 11.86 14.39
CA MET A 270 -18.36 10.41 14.12
C MET A 270 -19.31 9.55 14.98
N HIS A 271 -19.62 10.01 16.20
CA HIS A 271 -20.54 9.31 17.11
C HIS A 271 -21.98 9.22 16.57
N ASN A 272 -22.36 10.06 15.60
CA ASN A 272 -23.67 10.00 14.94
C ASN A 272 -23.74 8.88 13.89
N TYR A 273 -22.59 8.32 13.48
CA TYR A 273 -22.48 7.36 12.39
C TYR A 273 -22.07 5.97 12.87
N ASP A 274 -21.14 5.89 13.82
CA ASP A 274 -20.65 4.61 14.33
C ASP A 274 -20.14 4.73 15.78
N PRO A 275 -20.49 3.78 16.67
CA PRO A 275 -20.05 3.80 18.06
C PRO A 275 -18.52 3.69 18.23
N ARG A 276 -17.80 3.15 17.23
CA ARG A 276 -16.32 3.10 17.23
C ARG A 276 -15.68 4.46 16.96
N GLY A 277 -16.46 5.47 16.58
CA GLY A 277 -16.00 6.83 16.36
C GLY A 277 -14.91 6.92 15.31
N GLU A 278 -13.84 7.66 15.61
CA GLU A 278 -12.70 7.88 14.71
C GLU A 278 -11.92 6.60 14.35
N LEU A 279 -12.15 5.47 15.03
CA LEU A 279 -11.54 4.17 14.74
C LEU A 279 -12.47 3.18 14.04
N ALA A 280 -13.64 3.64 13.57
CA ALA A 280 -14.46 2.86 12.66
C ALA A 280 -13.69 2.52 11.36
N PRO A 281 -14.08 1.44 10.65
CA PRO A 281 -13.56 1.11 9.32
C PRO A 281 -13.59 2.30 8.35
N ARG A 282 -12.58 2.37 7.47
CA ARG A 282 -12.34 3.52 6.58
C ARG A 282 -13.53 3.88 5.70
N ASP A 283 -14.27 2.88 5.21
CA ASP A 283 -15.42 3.09 4.36
C ASP A 283 -16.57 3.79 5.12
N ILE A 284 -16.77 3.46 6.40
CA ILE A 284 -17.72 4.13 7.29
C ILE A 284 -17.27 5.57 7.56
N VAL A 285 -16.00 5.77 7.95
CA VAL A 285 -15.47 7.11 8.26
C VAL A 285 -15.49 8.01 7.02
N ALA A 286 -15.09 7.50 5.85
CA ALA A 286 -15.10 8.26 4.60
C ALA A 286 -16.54 8.66 4.20
N ARG A 287 -17.53 7.76 4.34
CA ARG A 287 -18.94 8.08 4.11
C ARG A 287 -19.49 9.09 5.12
N ALA A 288 -19.08 9.01 6.39
CA ALA A 288 -19.49 9.97 7.42
C ALA A 288 -18.97 11.38 7.09
N ILE A 289 -17.70 11.50 6.70
CA ILE A 289 -17.11 12.77 6.26
C ILE A 289 -17.84 13.33 5.04
N ASP A 290 -18.02 12.50 4.00
CA ASP A 290 -18.74 12.89 2.78
C ASP A 290 -20.19 13.33 3.06
N SER A 291 -20.89 12.64 3.97
CA SER A 291 -22.23 12.98 4.42
C SER A 291 -22.28 14.35 5.10
N GLU A 292 -21.38 14.62 6.07
CA GLU A 292 -21.30 15.92 6.73
C GLU A 292 -20.96 17.04 5.75
N MET A 293 -20.01 16.81 4.84
CA MET A 293 -19.63 17.78 3.81
C MET A 293 -20.81 18.14 2.92
N LYS A 294 -21.56 17.15 2.42
CA LYS A 294 -22.74 17.38 1.57
C LYS A 294 -23.88 18.05 2.33
N ARG A 295 -24.17 17.59 3.54
CA ARG A 295 -25.27 18.10 4.37
C ARG A 295 -25.10 19.56 4.75
N LEU A 296 -23.86 19.97 5.02
CA LEU A 296 -23.52 21.31 5.51
C LEU A 296 -22.91 22.22 4.42
N GLY A 297 -22.68 21.71 3.20
CA GLY A 297 -22.04 22.45 2.13
C GLY A 297 -20.58 22.81 2.44
N LEU A 298 -19.81 21.88 3.01
CA LEU A 298 -18.41 22.11 3.40
C LEU A 298 -17.44 21.56 2.34
N ASP A 299 -16.35 22.29 2.11
CA ASP A 299 -15.25 21.83 1.26
C ASP A 299 -14.39 20.73 1.91
N CYS A 300 -14.32 20.73 3.25
CA CYS A 300 -13.56 19.78 4.04
C CYS A 300 -14.10 19.67 5.47
N VAL A 301 -13.61 18.66 6.19
CA VAL A 301 -13.70 18.56 7.66
C VAL A 301 -12.30 18.68 8.26
N TYR A 302 -12.16 18.54 9.58
CA TYR A 302 -10.87 18.72 10.24
C TYR A 302 -10.48 17.52 11.10
N LEU A 303 -9.18 17.20 11.10
CA LEU A 303 -8.55 16.24 11.99
C LEU A 303 -7.73 16.97 13.06
N ASP A 304 -8.14 16.83 14.32
CA ASP A 304 -7.54 17.53 15.45
C ASP A 304 -6.81 16.57 16.41
N ILE A 305 -5.50 16.76 16.54
CA ILE A 305 -4.64 16.10 17.54
C ILE A 305 -3.97 17.11 18.49
N SER A 306 -4.30 18.41 18.38
CA SER A 306 -3.65 19.51 19.12
C SER A 306 -3.79 19.42 20.64
N HIS A 307 -4.78 18.68 21.11
CA HIS A 307 -4.98 18.37 22.53
C HIS A 307 -3.94 17.41 23.12
N LYS A 308 -3.07 16.79 22.30
CA LYS A 308 -1.94 15.97 22.77
C LYS A 308 -0.69 16.84 22.97
N PRO A 309 0.25 16.44 23.85
CA PRO A 309 1.50 17.19 24.03
C PRO A 309 2.28 17.34 22.72
N ARG A 310 2.82 18.53 22.47
CA ARG A 310 3.64 18.83 21.27
C ARG A 310 4.75 17.81 21.04
N ASP A 311 5.51 17.51 22.08
CA ASP A 311 6.62 16.54 22.01
C ASP A 311 6.16 15.13 21.65
N PHE A 312 4.96 14.75 22.10
CA PHE A 312 4.36 13.47 21.72
C PHE A 312 4.08 13.43 20.22
N ILE A 313 3.46 14.49 19.68
CA ILE A 313 3.08 14.57 18.27
C ILE A 313 4.34 14.56 17.38
N ILE A 314 5.32 15.42 17.65
CA ILE A 314 6.54 15.53 16.85
C ILE A 314 7.34 14.22 16.88
N LYS A 315 7.39 13.55 18.03
CA LYS A 315 8.10 12.27 18.17
C LYS A 315 7.43 11.14 17.39
N HIS A 316 6.10 11.07 17.37
CA HIS A 316 5.37 9.98 16.73
C HIS A 316 5.15 10.22 15.22
N PHE A 317 4.99 11.49 14.81
CA PHE A 317 4.62 11.88 13.46
C PHE A 317 5.55 12.96 12.88
N PRO A 318 6.89 12.76 12.92
CA PRO A 318 7.84 13.80 12.49
C PRO A 318 7.68 14.18 11.01
N THR A 319 7.50 13.19 10.13
CA THR A 319 7.36 13.42 8.68
C THR A 319 6.04 14.13 8.35
N ILE A 320 4.95 13.73 9.00
CA ILE A 320 3.64 14.37 8.82
C ILE A 320 3.68 15.80 9.37
N TYR A 321 4.27 16.01 10.55
CA TYR A 321 4.42 17.33 11.15
C TYR A 321 5.22 18.28 10.26
N GLU A 322 6.41 17.88 9.82
CA GLU A 322 7.26 18.66 8.91
C GLU A 322 6.51 19.01 7.62
N ARG A 323 5.84 18.02 7.02
CA ARG A 323 5.10 18.23 5.77
C ARG A 323 3.89 19.14 5.94
N CYS A 324 3.17 19.07 7.06
CA CYS A 324 2.08 19.99 7.37
C CYS A 324 2.60 21.43 7.55
N LEU A 325 3.73 21.60 8.25
CA LEU A 325 4.37 22.90 8.44
C LEU A 325 4.80 23.56 7.13
N GLU A 326 5.29 22.79 6.15
CA GLU A 326 5.63 23.31 4.81
C GLU A 326 4.44 24.01 4.13
N PHE A 327 3.21 23.60 4.45
CA PHE A 327 1.99 24.23 3.95
C PHE A 327 1.39 25.27 4.90
N GLY A 328 2.01 25.49 6.06
CA GLY A 328 1.59 26.48 7.05
C GLY A 328 0.61 25.95 8.09
N TYR A 329 0.50 24.63 8.27
CA TYR A 329 -0.34 24.02 9.30
C TYR A 329 0.51 23.47 10.45
N ASP A 330 0.29 23.96 11.67
CA ASP A 330 0.90 23.38 12.88
C ASP A 330 -0.09 22.42 13.56
N MET A 331 -0.01 21.13 13.22
CA MET A 331 -0.91 20.10 13.77
C MET A 331 -0.81 19.92 15.30
N THR A 332 0.17 20.53 15.97
CA THR A 332 0.24 20.53 17.44
C THR A 332 -0.51 21.70 18.06
N ARG A 333 -1.08 22.59 17.26
CA ARG A 333 -1.76 23.82 17.72
C ARG A 333 -3.14 23.96 17.12
N GLU A 334 -3.36 23.44 15.92
CA GLU A 334 -4.63 23.59 15.19
C GLU A 334 -5.07 22.30 14.46
N PRO A 335 -6.37 22.16 14.17
CA PRO A 335 -6.89 21.07 13.36
C PRO A 335 -6.43 21.14 11.88
N LEU A 336 -6.14 19.98 11.28
CA LEU A 336 -5.76 19.85 9.87
C LEU A 336 -6.99 19.73 8.97
N PRO A 337 -7.13 20.49 7.87
CA PRO A 337 -8.23 20.32 6.93
C PRO A 337 -8.03 19.03 6.12
N VAL A 338 -9.05 18.18 6.10
CA VAL A 338 -8.98 16.85 5.48
C VAL A 338 -10.21 16.49 4.66
N VAL A 339 -10.00 15.69 3.61
CA VAL A 339 -11.04 15.15 2.73
C VAL A 339 -10.79 13.67 2.41
N PRO A 340 -11.85 12.90 2.08
CA PRO A 340 -11.69 11.56 1.56
C PRO A 340 -11.04 11.56 0.16
N ALA A 341 -10.13 10.63 -0.12
CA ALA A 341 -9.54 10.47 -1.45
C ALA A 341 -9.27 9.00 -1.77
N ALA A 342 -9.32 8.63 -3.05
CA ALA A 342 -9.09 7.25 -3.48
C ALA A 342 -7.68 6.79 -3.07
N HIS A 343 -7.57 5.63 -2.44
CA HIS A 343 -6.35 5.21 -1.75
C HIS A 343 -5.90 3.80 -2.13
N TYR A 344 -6.80 2.83 -2.14
CA TYR A 344 -6.41 1.43 -2.32
C TYR A 344 -7.40 0.69 -3.23
N THR A 345 -6.85 -0.05 -4.19
CA THR A 345 -7.62 -0.98 -5.01
C THR A 345 -7.68 -2.30 -4.26
N CYS A 346 -8.83 -2.65 -3.65
CA CYS A 346 -8.94 -3.81 -2.76
C CYS A 346 -8.84 -5.16 -3.48
N ARG A 347 -8.91 -5.13 -4.82
CA ARG A 347 -9.13 -6.27 -5.70
C ARG A 347 -8.42 -6.05 -7.04
N GLY A 348 -8.55 -6.97 -7.97
CA GLY A 348 -7.78 -6.99 -9.19
C GLY A 348 -7.84 -8.33 -9.90
N ILE A 349 -6.73 -8.74 -10.48
CA ILE A 349 -6.58 -10.05 -11.12
C ILE A 349 -6.82 -11.15 -10.08
N LEU A 350 -7.65 -12.13 -10.43
CA LEU A 350 -7.90 -13.29 -9.59
C LEU A 350 -6.64 -14.16 -9.50
N VAL A 351 -6.34 -14.60 -8.28
CA VAL A 351 -5.24 -15.53 -8.03
C VAL A 351 -5.63 -16.61 -7.02
N ASP A 352 -5.02 -17.78 -7.16
CA ASP A 352 -5.16 -18.87 -6.19
C ASP A 352 -4.28 -18.65 -4.93
N THR A 353 -4.34 -19.58 -3.98
CA THR A 353 -3.51 -19.55 -2.76
C THR A 353 -2.01 -19.74 -3.02
N ARG A 354 -1.61 -20.04 -4.26
CA ARG A 354 -0.22 -20.10 -4.76
C ARG A 354 0.14 -18.88 -5.61
N ARG A 355 -0.73 -17.86 -5.66
CA ARG A 355 -0.55 -16.60 -6.42
C ARG A 355 -0.50 -16.80 -7.93
N ARG A 356 -1.10 -17.88 -8.44
CA ARG A 356 -1.23 -18.14 -9.87
C ARG A 356 -2.53 -17.54 -10.38
N THR A 357 -2.48 -16.90 -11.54
CA THR A 357 -3.68 -16.56 -12.32
C THR A 357 -4.31 -17.83 -12.87
N ASP A 358 -5.52 -17.69 -13.41
CA ASP A 358 -6.18 -18.75 -14.17
C ASP A 358 -5.50 -19.07 -15.50
#